data_AF-A0A9R1GQE6-F1
#
_entry.id   AF-A0A9R1GQE6-F1
#
_cell.length_a   1.000
_cell.length_b   1.000
_cell.length_c   1.000
_cell.angle_alpha   90.00
_cell.angle_beta   90.00
_cell.angle_gamma   90.00
#
_symmetry.space_group_name_H-M   'P 1'
#
loop_
_entity.id
_entity.type
_entity.pdbx_description
1 polymer ?
#
loop_
_entity_poly.entity_id
_entity_poly.type
_entity_poly.pdbx_seq_one_letter_code
_entity_poly.pdbx_strand_id
1 'polypeptide(L)' 'MAGKGKAEEVYVASIDQGTTSTRFIIYDRHASPVASHHLEFKQQYPEAG' A
#
# COMPACT_ATOMS: atom_id res chain seq x y z
N MET A 1 -36.45 -16.94 -0.03
CA MET A 1 -35.32 -16.18 -0.58
C MET A 1 -34.69 -15.38 0.56
N ALA A 2 -33.57 -15.85 1.11
CA ALA A 2 -32.84 -15.12 2.15
C ALA A 2 -31.78 -14.26 1.43
N GLY A 3 -31.90 -12.94 1.54
CA GLY A 3 -30.91 -12.01 1.01
C GLY A 3 -29.57 -12.26 1.67
N LYS A 4 -28.56 -12.63 0.86
CA LYS A 4 -27.17 -12.69 1.31
C LYS A 4 -26.80 -11.29 1.81
N GLY A 5 -26.45 -11.17 3.08
CA GLY A 5 -25.91 -9.92 3.64
C GLY A 5 -24.73 -9.47 2.78
N LYS A 6 -24.65 -8.16 2.50
CA LYS A 6 -23.46 -7.58 1.86
C LYS A 6 -22.25 -8.03 2.69
N ALA A 7 -21.32 -8.75 2.06
CA ALA A 7 -20.04 -9.02 2.68
C ALA A 7 -19.41 -7.67 3.03
N GLU A 8 -18.90 -7.51 4.26
CA GLU A 8 -18.13 -6.32 4.61
C GLU A 8 -17.01 -6.12 3.58
N GLU A 9 -16.84 -4.89 3.11
CA GLU A 9 -15.74 -4.55 2.22
C GLU A 9 -14.44 -4.52 3.03
N VAL A 10 -13.67 -5.61 2.92
CA VAL A 10 -12.36 -5.75 3.53
C VAL A 10 -11.29 -5.32 2.54
N TYR A 11 -10.34 -4.51 3.02
CA TYR A 11 -9.18 -4.07 2.28
C TYR A 11 -7.90 -4.48 2.99
N VAL A 12 -6.84 -4.70 2.20
CA VAL A 12 -5.48 -4.94 2.71
C VAL A 12 -4.61 -3.77 2.30
N ALA A 13 -3.92 -3.17 3.25
CA ALA A 13 -2.95 -2.11 2.97
C ALA A 13 -1.52 -2.64 3.13
N SER A 14 -0.65 -2.29 2.19
CA SER A 14 0.77 -2.61 2.20
C SER A 14 1.58 -1.33 2.35
N ILE A 15 2.53 -1.32 3.30
CA ILE A 15 3.61 -0.34 3.37
C ILE A 15 4.86 -1.03 2.86
N ASP A 16 5.39 -0.53 1.75
CA ASP A 16 6.62 -1.01 1.16
C ASP A 16 7.70 0.08 1.33
N GLN A 17 8.61 -0.17 2.27
CA GLN A 17 9.66 0.74 2.68
C GLN A 17 10.95 0.34 1.98
N GLY A 18 11.21 0.96 0.83
CA GLY A 18 12.44 0.79 0.06
C GLY A 18 13.57 1.68 0.58
N THR A 19 14.77 1.50 0.05
CA THR A 19 15.92 2.33 0.43
C THR A 19 15.73 3.80 0.07
N THR A 20 15.16 4.10 -1.10
CA THR A 20 15.02 5.47 -1.62
C THR A 20 13.63 6.07 -1.46
N SER A 21 12.64 5.25 -1.14
CA SER A 21 11.24 5.70 -1.12
C SER A 21 10.35 4.78 -0.29
N THR A 22 9.17 5.29 0.04
CA THR A 22 8.11 4.52 0.69
C THR A 22 6.89 4.53 -0.21
N ARG A 23 6.28 3.35 -0.40
CA ARG A 23 5.01 3.18 -1.09
C ARG A 23 3.95 2.70 -0.11
N PHE A 24 2.73 3.20 -0.29
CA PHE A 24 1.54 2.73 0.40
C PHE A 24 0.51 2.31 -0.65
N ILE A 25 0.03 1.07 -0.59
CA ILE A 25 -0.90 0.53 -1.59
C ILE A 25 -2.06 -0.17 -0.88
N ILE A 26 -3.29 0.13 -1.29
CA ILE A 26 -4.50 -0.52 -0.80
C ILE A 26 -4.99 -1.51 -1.87
N TYR A 27 -5.28 -2.74 -1.47
CA TYR A 27 -5.80 -3.79 -2.31
C TYR A 27 -7.22 -4.20 -1.90
N ASP A 28 -8.06 -4.48 -2.89
CA ASP A 28 -9.34 -5.14 -2.67
C ASP A 28 -9.19 -6.66 -2.48
N ARG A 29 -10.33 -7.33 -2.26
CA ARG A 29 -10.40 -8.80 -2.10
C ARG A 29 -9.99 -9.61 -3.33
N HIS A 30 -9.87 -8.98 -4.49
CA HIS A 30 -9.42 -9.60 -5.73
C HIS A 30 -7.92 -9.34 -5.97
N ALA A 31 -7.21 -8.81 -4.97
CA ALA A 31 -5.83 -8.35 -5.06
C ALA A 31 -5.61 -7.23 -6.10
N SER A 32 -6.68 -6.51 -6.45
CA SER A 32 -6.57 -5.34 -7.32
C SER A 32 -6.12 -4.13 -6.50
N PRO A 33 -5.10 -3.37 -6.93
CA PRO A 33 -4.73 -2.14 -6.26
C PRO A 33 -5.80 -1.07 -6.53
N VAL A 34 -6.42 -0.55 -5.47
CA VAL A 34 -7.52 0.42 -5.56
C VAL A 34 -7.10 1.85 -5.17
N ALA A 35 -5.99 1.99 -4.46
CA ALA A 35 -5.37 3.28 -4.17
C ALA A 35 -3.87 3.10 -3.93
N SER A 36 -3.09 4.15 -4.20
CA SER A 36 -1.67 4.16 -3.84
C SER A 36 -1.14 5.58 -3.58
N HIS A 37 -0.06 5.66 -2.81
CA HIS A 37 0.76 6.84 -2.66
C HIS A 37 2.24 6.43 -2.66
N HIS A 38 3.09 7.28 -3.23
CA HIS A 38 4.53 7.05 -3.32
C HIS A 38 5.26 8.33 -2.99
N LEU A 39 6.21 8.24 -2.06
CA LEU A 39 7.05 9.36 -1.66
C LEU A 39 8.52 8.93 -1.60
N GLU A 40 9.37 9.65 -2.31
CA GLU A 40 10.83 9.53 -2.20
C GLU A 40 11.34 10.35 -1.01
N PHE A 41 12.47 9.93 -0.44
CA PHE A 41 13.13 10.68 0.63
C PHE A 41 14.63 10.82 0.39
N LYS A 42 15.16 11.93 0.90
CA LYS A 42 16.58 12.25 0.79
C LYS A 42 17.41 11.18 1.47
N GLN A 43 18.35 10.61 0.71
CA GLN A 43 19.37 9.74 1.23
C GLN A 43 20.48 10.57 1.88
N GLN A 44 20.85 10.24 3.11
CA GLN A 44 21.90 10.96 3.83
C GLN A 44 23.22 10.20 3.70
N TYR A 45 24.16 10.80 2.96
CA TYR A 45 25.53 10.29 2.79
C TYR A 45 26.50 11.31 3.40
N PRO A 46 26.85 11.17 4.70
CA PRO A 46 27.71 12.12 5.38
C PRO A 46 29.17 12.05 4.91
N GLU A 47 29.61 10.86 4.49
CA GLU A 47 30.94 10.61 3.96
C GLU A 47 30.83 9.89 2.62
N ALA A 48 31.86 10.02 1.78
CA ALA A 48 31.96 9.19 0.58
C ALA A 48 32.07 7.71 0.99
N GLY A 49 31.23 6.87 0.39
CA GLY A 49 31.29 5.41 0.51
C GLY A 49 32.26 4.81 -0.49
#